data_AF-A0A2U1A8I8-F1
#
_entry.id   AF-A0A2U1A8I8-F1
#
_cell.length_a   1.000
_cell.length_b   1.000
_cell.length_c   1.000
_cell.angle_alpha   90.00
_cell.angle_beta   90.00
_cell.angle_gamma   90.00
#
_symmetry.space_group_name_H-M   'P 1'
#
loop_
_entity.id
_entity.type
_entity.pdbx_description
1 polymer ?
#
loop_
_entity_poly.entity_id
_entity_poly.type
_entity_poly.pdbx_seq_one_letter_code
_entity_poly.pdbx_strand_id
1 'polypeptide(L)' 'METIAFRTQIDPGKRAEYERHHREIWPGLPVMRKWWDDMADIMQTDARNVPLQQPLVQVFHLP' A
#
# COMPACT_ATOMS: atom_id res chain seq x y z
N MET A 1 2.23 21.71 -5.15
CA MET A 1 2.74 20.33 -5.02
C MET A 1 1.95 19.47 -5.97
N GLU A 2 2.56 18.47 -6.60
CA GLU A 2 1.85 17.53 -7.47
C GLU A 2 1.10 16.49 -6.61
N THR A 3 -0.15 16.18 -6.95
CA THR A 3 -0.91 15.10 -6.31
C THR A 3 -0.65 13.80 -7.06
N ILE A 4 -0.08 12.81 -6.38
CA ILE A 4 0.10 11.47 -6.92
C ILE A 4 -1.00 10.56 -6.36
N ALA A 5 -1.73 9.89 -7.24
CA ALA A 5 -2.79 8.96 -6.88
C ALA A 5 -2.57 7.60 -7.55
N PHE A 6 -2.80 6.53 -6.79
CA PHE A 6 -2.77 5.15 -7.27
C PHE A 6 -3.76 4.32 -6.45
N ARG A 7 -4.16 3.17 -7.00
CA ARG A 7 -4.92 2.16 -6.25
C ARG A 7 -4.13 0.87 -6.11
N THR A 8 -4.36 0.19 -5.00
CA THR A 8 -3.93 -1.19 -4.74
C THR A 8 -5.16 -2.04 -4.46
N GLN A 9 -4.98 -3.35 -4.29
CA GLN A 9 -6.06 -4.28 -3.90
C GLN A 9 -5.65 -5.07 -2.66
N ILE A 10 -6.55 -5.11 -1.68
CA ILE A 10 -6.45 -5.89 -0.45
C ILE A 10 -7.29 -7.15 -0.63
N ASP A 11 -6.83 -8.27 -0.09
CA ASP A 11 -7.55 -9.53 -0.19
C ASP A 11 -8.90 -9.48 0.58
N PRO A 12 -9.93 -10.20 0.09
CA PRO A 12 -11.24 -10.21 0.73
C PRO A 12 -11.16 -10.60 2.23
N GLY A 13 -11.76 -9.79 3.10
CA GLY A 13 -11.79 -10.03 4.55
C GLY A 13 -10.55 -9.54 5.32
N LYS A 14 -9.50 -9.05 4.64
CA LYS A 14 -8.25 -8.62 5.28
C LYS A 14 -8.18 -7.17 5.73
N ARG A 15 -9.29 -6.40 5.64
CA ARG A 15 -9.32 -4.97 6.01
C ARG A 15 -8.83 -4.69 7.43
N ALA A 16 -9.29 -5.46 8.43
CA ALA A 16 -8.91 -5.21 9.82
C ALA A 16 -7.41 -5.44 10.07
N GLU A 17 -6.84 -6.42 9.38
CA GLU A 17 -5.41 -6.75 9.42
C GLU A 17 -4.57 -5.67 8.73
N TYR A 18 -5.00 -5.22 7.56
CA TYR A 18 -4.40 -4.06 6.87
C TYR A 18 -4.34 -2.83 7.77
N GLU A 19 -5.45 -2.49 8.45
CA GLU A 19 -5.52 -1.36 9.38
C GLU A 19 -4.64 -1.56 10.62
N ARG A 20 -4.46 -2.80 11.09
CA ARG A 20 -3.55 -3.12 12.20
C ARG A 20 -2.10 -2.89 11.78
N HIS A 21 -1.67 -3.47 10.66
CA HIS A 21 -0.30 -3.31 10.13
C HIS A 21 0.03 -1.83 9.92
N HIS A 22 -0.92 -1.03 9.41
CA HIS A 22 -0.73 0.41 9.19
C HIS A 22 -0.67 1.24 10.48
N ARG A 23 -1.37 0.83 11.54
CA ARG A 23 -1.32 1.49 12.85
C ARG A 23 -0.03 1.19 13.61
N GLU A 24 0.52 0.01 13.39
CA GLU A 24 1.74 -0.47 14.03
C GLU A 24 3.01 -0.01 13.27
N ILE A 25 2.88 0.78 12.18
CA ILE A 25 4.01 1.38 11.47
C ILE A 25 4.80 2.24 12.45
N TRP A 26 5.97 1.74 12.85
CA TRP A 26 6.87 2.47 13.73
C TRP A 26 7.66 3.51 12.93
N PRO A 27 7.81 4.74 13.43
CA PRO A 27 8.55 5.82 12.78
C PRO A 27 10.08 5.59 12.65
N GLY A 28 10.56 4.33 12.66
CA GLY A 28 11.98 3.96 12.58
C GLY A 28 12.31 2.57 12.02
N LEU A 29 11.38 1.83 11.40
CA LEU A 29 11.65 0.50 10.79
C LEU A 29 10.96 0.39 9.41
N PRO A 30 11.53 -0.36 8.43
CA PRO A 30 12.78 -0.07 7.71
C PRO A 30 12.58 -0.14 6.17
N VAL A 31 13.66 0.05 5.40
CA VAL A 31 13.87 -0.36 3.99
C VAL A 31 12.61 -0.95 3.37
N MET A 32 11.92 -0.18 2.51
CA MET A 32 10.62 -0.47 1.85
C MET A 32 10.34 -1.96 1.56
N ARG A 33 11.40 -2.72 1.27
CA ARG A 33 11.38 -4.17 1.11
C ARG A 33 10.78 -4.95 2.29
N LYS A 34 11.15 -4.66 3.53
CA LYS A 34 10.63 -5.39 4.69
C LYS A 34 9.13 -5.14 4.87
N TRP A 35 8.70 -3.90 4.71
CA TRP A 35 7.29 -3.54 4.77
C TRP A 35 6.47 -4.29 3.72
N TRP A 36 6.99 -4.38 2.49
CA TRP A 36 6.35 -5.17 1.44
C TRP A 36 6.27 -6.67 1.77
N ASP A 37 7.29 -7.24 2.43
CA ASP A 37 7.23 -8.63 2.90
C ASP A 37 6.16 -8.85 3.98
N ASP A 38 6.04 -7.92 4.93
CA ASP A 38 5.05 -7.98 6.01
C ASP A 38 3.60 -7.78 5.50
N MET A 39 3.41 -7.29 4.28
CA MET A 39 2.11 -7.00 3.68
C MET A 39 1.68 -8.01 2.62
N ALA A 40 2.59 -8.87 2.15
CA ALA A 40 2.37 -9.72 0.98
C ALA A 40 1.30 -10.82 1.16
N ASP A 41 0.96 -11.16 2.40
CA ASP A 41 -0.03 -12.17 2.76
C ASP A 41 -1.47 -11.64 2.82
N ILE A 42 -1.65 -10.32 2.69
CA ILE A 42 -2.95 -9.65 2.79
C ILE A 42 -3.32 -8.76 1.61
N MET A 43 -2.45 -8.66 0.61
CA MET A 43 -2.66 -7.80 -0.54
C MET A 43 -2.07 -8.39 -1.83
N GLN A 44 -2.55 -7.93 -2.97
CA GLN A 44 -2.03 -8.37 -4.25
C GLN A 44 -0.61 -7.83 -4.49
N THR A 45 0.33 -8.75 -4.67
CA THR A 45 1.75 -8.46 -4.88
C THR A 45 2.32 -9.23 -6.06
N ASP A 46 3.48 -8.81 -6.55
CA ASP A 46 4.27 -9.56 -7.52
C ASP A 46 5.16 -10.64 -6.86
N ALA A 47 5.96 -11.36 -7.65
CA ALA A 47 6.86 -12.40 -7.14
C ALA A 47 8.00 -11.88 -6.22
N ARG A 48 8.16 -10.55 -6.11
CA ARG A 48 9.10 -9.88 -5.21
C ARG A 48 8.36 -9.19 -4.06
N ASN A 49 7.10 -9.59 -3.81
CA ASN A 49 6.22 -9.05 -2.78
C ASN A 49 5.95 -7.54 -2.95
N VAL A 50 6.20 -6.96 -4.14
CA VAL A 50 5.90 -5.54 -4.40
C VAL A 50 4.39 -5.39 -4.59
N PRO A 51 3.72 -4.46 -3.88
CA PRO A 51 2.30 -4.20 -4.07
C PRO A 51 1.99 -3.81 -5.51
N LEU A 52 1.01 -4.48 -6.12
CA LEU A 52 0.52 -4.09 -7.43
C LEU A 52 -0.17 -2.72 -7.32
N GLN A 53 0.33 -1.75 -8.07
CA GLN A 53 -0.18 -0.38 -8.08
C GLN A 53 -0.65 -0.02 -9.49
N GLN A 54 -1.88 0.49 -9.57
CA GLN A 54 -2.39 1.10 -10.79
C GLN A 54 -2.42 2.61 -10.62
N PRO A 55 -1.67 3.39 -11.43
CA PRO A 55 -1.70 4.84 -11.35
C PRO A 55 -3.08 5.37 -11.76
N LEU A 56 -3.48 6.47 -11.12
CA LEU A 56 -4.72 7.18 -11.44
C LEU A 56 -4.38 8.54 -12.05
N VAL A 57 -5.08 8.89 -13.12
CA VAL A 57 -4.93 10.20 -13.76
C VAL A 57 -5.71 11.23 -12.96
N GLN A 58 -5.04 12.29 -12.50
CA GLN A 58 -5.73 13.44 -11.93
C GLN A 58 -6.50 14.18 -13.03
N VAL A 59 -7.83 14.09 -12.99
CA VAL A 59 -8.71 14.76 -13.96
C VAL A 59 -9.21 16.13 -13.50
N PHE A 60 -9.07 16.45 -12.22
CA PHE A 60 -9.52 17.69 -11.62
C PHE A 60 -8.74 18.02 -10.34
N HIS A 61 -8.57 19.31 -10.04
CA HIS A 61 -7.99 19.81 -8.79
C HIS A 61 -8.59 21.20 -8.48
N LEU A 62 -9.06 21.39 -7.23
CA LEU A 62 -9.50 22.67 -6.68
C LEU A 62 -8.58 23.03 -5.50
N PRO A 63 -7.88 24.18 -5.54
CA PRO A 63 -6.97 24.62 -4.46
C PRO A 63 -7.67 24.94 -3.14
#